data_AF-A0A2N7UPJ8-F1
#
_entry.id   AF-A0A2N7UPJ8-F1
#
_cell.length_a   1.000
_cell.length_b   1.000
_cell.length_c   1.000
_cell.angle_alpha   90.00
_cell.angle_beta   90.00
_cell.angle_gamma   90.00
#
_symmetry.space_group_name_H-M   'P 1'
#
loop_
_entity.id
_entity.type
_entity.pdbx_description
1 polymer ?
#
loop_
_entity_poly.entity_id
_entity_poly.type
_entity_poly.pdbx_seq_one_letter_code
_entity_poly.pdbx_strand_id
1 'polypeptide(L)'
;MARHESRVGYGLPTILAVLIHVAVVIVSVISLPADTPEPTSSSIVQATLVSTETVTDQAQRAEEARSRAQAREAEEQAQRDAQAEAAQREAQEEAARQAEQEAAREREARALQEAREAAEAEAERRIADAEEQAREREQQEAERQRQAEAEAEAEAERQRQAEAEAERQRQAEAEAEAERQRQAEAEAEAERQRQAEAEAEAERQRQAEAEAEA
;
A
#
# COMPACT_ATOMS: atom_id res chain seq x y z
N MET A 1 11.37 -27.46 24.34
CA MET A 1 12.76 -27.79 24.72
C MET A 1 13.69 -26.87 23.93
N ALA A 2 14.20 -25.81 24.56
CA ALA A 2 15.07 -24.82 23.92
C ALA A 2 16.50 -25.37 23.82
N ARG A 3 17.08 -25.33 22.62
CA ARG A 3 18.49 -25.66 22.37
C ARG A 3 19.30 -24.39 22.63
N HIS A 4 20.23 -24.43 23.58
CA HIS A 4 21.19 -23.35 23.80
C HIS A 4 22.43 -23.58 22.94
N GLU A 5 22.62 -22.70 21.95
CA GLU A 5 23.85 -22.59 21.17
C GLU A 5 24.93 -21.90 22.03
N SER A 6 25.97 -22.65 22.38
CA SER A 6 27.16 -22.11 23.03
C SER A 6 28.01 -21.35 22.01
N ARG A 7 27.94 -20.01 22.02
CA ARG A 7 28.88 -19.14 21.29
C ARG A 7 30.28 -19.36 21.87
N VAL A 8 31.11 -20.13 21.20
CA VAL A 8 32.53 -20.28 21.54
C VAL A 8 33.21 -18.94 21.21
N GLY A 9 33.35 -18.08 22.21
CA GLY A 9 33.97 -16.76 22.05
C GLY A 9 35.47 -16.89 21.83
N TYR A 10 35.94 -16.57 20.62
CA TYR A 10 37.36 -16.58 20.24
C TYR A 10 38.22 -15.51 20.95
N GLY A 11 37.67 -14.74 21.89
CA GLY A 11 38.38 -13.68 22.62
C GLY A 11 39.48 -14.21 23.55
N LEU A 12 39.22 -15.32 24.26
CA LEU A 12 40.21 -15.90 25.17
C LEU A 12 41.43 -16.51 24.43
N PRO A 13 41.28 -17.28 23.33
CA PRO A 13 42.44 -17.77 22.58
C PRO A 13 43.21 -16.68 21.84
N THR A 14 42.57 -15.61 21.37
CA THR A 14 43.29 -14.49 20.72
C THR A 14 44.14 -13.69 21.69
N ILE A 15 43.63 -13.39 22.89
CA ILE A 15 44.41 -12.69 23.92
C ILE A 15 45.62 -13.53 24.36
N LEU A 16 45.43 -14.85 24.51
CA LEU A 16 46.53 -15.76 24.85
C LEU A 16 47.61 -15.80 23.75
N ALA A 17 47.19 -15.83 22.48
CA ALA A 17 48.11 -15.83 21.35
C ALA A 17 48.98 -14.55 21.33
N VAL A 18 48.37 -13.37 21.55
CA VAL A 18 49.11 -12.10 21.59
C VAL A 18 50.10 -12.08 22.75
N LEU A 19 49.70 -12.54 23.95
CA LEU A 19 50.58 -12.60 25.11
C LEU A 19 51.80 -13.51 24.89
N ILE A 20 51.62 -14.66 24.23
CA ILE A 20 52.72 -15.57 23.90
C ILE A 20 53.73 -14.90 22.95
N HIS A 21 53.26 -14.17 21.93
CA HIS A 21 54.16 -13.49 20.99
C HIS A 21 54.97 -12.40 21.69
N VAL A 22 54.34 -11.62 22.57
CA VAL A 22 55.04 -10.59 23.37
C VAL A 22 56.09 -11.23 24.28
N ALA A 23 55.77 -12.36 24.94
CA ALA A 23 56.72 -13.07 25.79
C ALA A 23 57.94 -13.59 25.01
N VAL A 24 57.75 -14.12 23.80
CA VAL A 24 58.84 -14.57 22.92
C VAL A 24 59.77 -13.42 22.55
N VAL A 25 59.22 -12.25 22.21
CA VAL A 25 60.03 -11.06 21.89
C VAL A 25 60.85 -10.62 23.11
N ILE A 26 60.25 -10.60 24.31
CA ILE A 26 60.95 -10.21 25.54
C ILE A 26 62.09 -11.18 25.86
N VAL A 27 61.85 -12.50 25.77
CA VAL A 27 62.89 -13.51 25.99
C VAL A 27 64.01 -13.41 24.96
N SER A 28 63.68 -13.13 23.70
CA SER A 28 64.66 -12.94 22.63
C SER A 28 65.58 -11.75 22.92
N VAL A 29 65.06 -10.65 23.43
CA VAL A 29 65.86 -9.45 23.77
C VAL A 29 66.77 -9.72 24.97
N ILE A 30 66.31 -10.47 25.97
CA ILE A 30 67.09 -10.77 27.18
C ILE A 30 68.14 -11.86 26.93
N SER A 31 67.89 -12.78 25.99
CA SER A 31 68.75 -13.95 25.74
C SER A 31 69.75 -13.77 24.60
N LEU A 32 69.96 -12.55 24.09
CA LEU A 32 71.06 -12.24 23.17
C LEU A 32 72.33 -12.00 24.00
N PRO A 33 73.26 -12.98 24.13
CA PRO A 33 74.58 -12.66 24.63
C PRO A 33 75.22 -11.71 23.61
N ALA A 34 75.66 -10.55 24.07
CA ALA A 34 76.46 -9.66 23.23
C ALA A 34 77.73 -10.42 22.84
N ASP A 35 77.81 -10.85 21.57
CA ASP A 35 79.06 -11.34 20.99
C ASP A 35 80.12 -10.25 21.20
N THR A 36 81.07 -10.52 22.08
CA THR A 36 82.26 -9.68 22.21
C THR A 36 83.14 -10.02 21.00
N PRO A 37 83.35 -9.11 20.05
CA PRO A 37 84.22 -9.41 18.93
C PRO A 37 85.65 -9.57 19.46
N GLU A 38 86.22 -10.78 19.36
CA GLU A 38 87.65 -10.98 19.56
C GLU A 38 88.41 -10.07 18.57
N PRO A 39 89.34 -9.23 19.03
CA PRO A 39 90.14 -8.42 18.12
C PRO A 39 91.12 -9.34 17.38
N THR A 40 90.77 -9.70 16.15
CA THR A 40 91.74 -10.22 15.19
C THR A 40 92.80 -9.14 15.03
N SER A 41 94.03 -9.43 15.46
CA SER A 41 95.19 -8.57 15.42
C SER A 41 95.65 -8.36 13.97
N SER A 42 94.89 -7.57 13.22
CA SER A 42 95.40 -6.90 12.03
C SER A 42 96.27 -5.75 12.52
N SER A 43 97.55 -5.76 12.15
CA SER A 43 98.47 -4.64 12.32
C SER A 43 97.87 -3.38 11.67
N ILE A 44 97.14 -2.58 12.45
CA ILE A 44 96.72 -1.24 12.04
C ILE A 44 97.98 -0.39 12.05
N VAL A 45 98.55 -0.20 10.87
CA VAL A 45 99.54 0.85 10.64
C VAL A 45 98.84 2.16 10.97
N GLN A 46 99.21 2.78 12.09
CA GLN A 46 98.84 4.17 12.40
C GLN A 46 99.59 5.06 11.42
N ALA A 47 99.07 5.14 10.19
CA ALA A 47 99.46 6.17 9.25
C ALA A 47 98.91 7.48 9.79
N THR A 48 99.75 8.25 10.49
CA THR A 48 99.47 9.65 10.78
C THR A 48 99.40 10.37 9.46
N LEU A 49 98.19 10.56 8.93
CA LEU A 49 97.95 11.44 7.80
C LEU A 49 98.24 12.86 8.32
N VAL A 50 99.44 13.35 8.03
CA VAL A 50 99.77 14.77 8.26
C VAL A 50 99.02 15.55 7.19
N SER A 51 97.85 16.10 7.55
CA SER A 51 97.07 16.94 6.65
C SER A 51 97.92 18.14 6.20
N THR A 52 98.24 18.20 4.91
CA THR A 52 98.90 19.35 4.26
C THR A 52 97.91 20.49 4.00
N GLU A 53 96.80 20.52 4.73
CA GLU A 53 95.68 21.41 4.50
C GLU A 53 95.95 22.73 5.19
N THR A 54 95.79 23.83 4.45
CA THR A 54 96.02 25.16 4.97
C THR A 54 94.83 25.61 5.82
N VAL A 55 95.01 26.62 6.68
CA VAL A 55 93.92 27.22 7.48
C VAL A 55 92.73 27.63 6.60
N THR A 56 93.00 28.00 5.34
CA THR A 56 92.00 28.33 4.32
C THR A 56 91.17 27.12 3.87
N ASP A 57 91.78 25.94 3.68
CA ASP A 57 91.09 24.70 3.28
C ASP A 57 90.15 24.17 4.36
N GLN A 58 90.47 24.43 5.64
CA GLN A 58 89.61 24.06 6.76
C GLN A 58 88.41 25.01 6.89
N ALA A 59 88.62 26.31 6.67
CA ALA A 59 87.55 27.30 6.68
C ALA A 59 86.54 27.07 5.54
N GLN A 60 87.01 26.76 4.32
CA GLN A 60 86.14 26.45 3.18
C GLN A 60 85.30 25.19 3.41
N ARG A 61 85.88 24.11 3.94
CA ARG A 61 85.10 22.90 4.28
C ARG A 61 84.08 23.12 5.40
N ALA A 62 84.38 23.98 6.37
CA ALA A 62 83.41 24.34 7.40
C ALA A 62 82.23 25.14 6.82
N GLU A 63 82.48 26.03 5.86
CA GLU A 63 81.44 26.78 5.14
C GLU A 63 80.59 25.86 4.24
N GLU A 64 81.23 24.96 3.48
CA GLU A 64 80.52 23.94 2.70
C GLU A 64 79.70 22.97 3.56
N ALA A 65 80.21 22.59 4.74
CA ALA A 65 79.46 21.75 5.66
C ALA A 65 78.22 22.47 6.19
N ARG A 66 78.32 23.77 6.49
CA ARG A 66 77.19 24.61 6.92
C ARG A 66 76.18 24.81 5.79
N SER A 67 76.62 25.06 4.56
CA SER A 67 75.72 25.20 3.40
C SER A 67 75.02 23.88 3.07
N ARG A 68 75.70 22.73 3.15
CA ARG A 68 75.09 21.40 3.01
C ARG A 68 74.10 21.11 4.15
N ALA A 69 74.38 21.53 5.38
CA ALA A 69 73.45 21.38 6.50
C ALA A 69 72.19 22.25 6.30
N GLN A 70 72.35 23.50 5.88
CA GLN A 70 71.22 24.40 5.54
C GLN A 70 70.41 23.86 4.35
N ALA A 71 71.06 23.29 3.34
CA ALA A 71 70.37 22.67 2.21
C ALA A 71 69.54 21.45 2.64
N ARG A 72 70.06 20.61 3.55
CA ARG A 72 69.31 19.48 4.13
C ARG A 72 68.13 19.95 4.97
N GLU A 73 68.31 20.99 5.78
CA GLU A 73 67.22 21.57 6.58
C GLU A 73 66.12 22.16 5.69
N ALA A 74 66.49 22.86 4.61
CA ALA A 74 65.54 23.36 3.63
C ALA A 74 64.82 22.24 2.87
N GLU A 75 65.52 21.15 2.53
CA GLU A 75 64.92 19.97 1.91
C GLU A 75 63.93 19.25 2.87
N GLU A 76 64.31 19.07 4.14
CA GLU A 76 63.44 18.51 5.17
C GLU A 76 62.20 19.37 5.40
N GLN A 77 62.35 20.69 5.42
CA GLN A 77 61.22 21.62 5.54
C GLN A 77 60.30 21.52 4.32
N ALA A 78 60.85 21.51 3.10
CA ALA A 78 60.06 21.32 1.87
C ALA A 78 59.33 19.97 1.84
N GLN A 79 59.96 18.90 2.33
CA GLN A 79 59.31 17.59 2.48
C GLN A 79 58.17 17.62 3.51
N ARG A 80 58.34 18.31 4.65
CA ARG A 80 57.28 18.48 5.66
C ARG A 80 56.12 19.29 5.11
N ASP A 81 56.39 20.37 4.39
CA ASP A 81 55.36 21.21 3.77
C ASP A 81 54.60 20.42 2.70
N ALA A 82 55.30 19.66 1.84
CA ALA A 82 54.68 18.77 0.86
C ALA A 82 53.83 17.65 1.51
N GLN A 83 54.29 17.07 2.62
CA GLN A 83 53.51 16.08 3.38
C GLN A 83 52.28 16.72 4.03
N ALA A 84 52.40 17.92 4.57
CA ALA A 84 51.26 18.65 5.15
C ALA A 84 50.23 19.01 4.08
N GLU A 85 50.66 19.46 2.89
CA GLU A 85 49.77 19.70 1.75
C GLU A 85 49.09 18.43 1.26
N ALA A 86 49.82 17.31 1.16
CA ALA A 86 49.24 16.02 0.79
C ALA A 86 48.19 15.56 1.80
N ALA A 87 48.48 15.63 3.10
CA ALA A 87 47.54 15.29 4.15
C ALA A 87 46.29 16.19 4.13
N GLN A 88 46.45 17.50 3.85
CA GLN A 88 45.32 18.40 3.68
C GLN A 88 44.46 18.05 2.47
N ARG A 89 45.07 17.66 1.34
CA ARG A 89 44.33 17.22 0.14
C ARG A 89 43.55 15.94 0.41
N GLU A 90 44.17 14.95 1.05
CA GLU A 90 43.50 13.71 1.45
C GLU A 90 42.32 13.97 2.38
N ALA A 91 42.49 14.84 3.39
CA ALA A 91 41.41 15.24 4.28
C ALA A 91 40.27 15.97 3.55
N GLN A 92 40.59 16.83 2.58
CA GLN A 92 39.57 17.50 1.75
C GLN A 92 38.83 16.52 0.85
N GLU A 93 39.52 15.55 0.24
CA GLU A 93 38.90 14.51 -0.56
C GLU A 93 38.00 13.61 0.28
N GLU A 94 38.43 13.24 1.49
CA GLU A 94 37.60 12.46 2.40
C GLU A 94 36.34 13.24 2.83
N ALA A 95 36.51 14.52 3.18
CA ALA A 95 35.38 15.39 3.51
C ALA A 95 34.40 15.54 2.32
N ALA A 96 34.91 15.67 1.09
CA ALA A 96 34.08 15.71 -0.11
C ALA A 96 33.31 14.40 -0.32
N ARG A 97 33.97 13.24 -0.16
CA ARG A 97 33.30 11.93 -0.26
C ARG A 97 32.22 11.75 0.82
N GLN A 98 32.48 12.21 2.05
CA GLN A 98 31.48 12.16 3.12
C GLN A 98 30.28 13.07 2.80
N ALA A 99 30.52 14.29 2.32
CA ALA A 99 29.46 15.21 1.91
C ALA A 99 28.62 14.67 0.75
N GLU A 100 29.25 14.03 -0.24
CA GLU A 100 28.54 13.37 -1.35
C GLU A 100 27.66 12.21 -0.87
N GLN A 101 28.17 11.39 0.07
CA GLN A 101 27.39 10.30 0.65
C GLN A 101 26.20 10.81 1.47
N GLU A 102 26.38 11.87 2.25
CA GLU A 102 25.31 12.50 3.00
C GLU A 102 24.25 13.08 2.07
N ALA A 103 24.66 13.81 1.03
CA ALA A 103 23.76 14.33 0.01
C ALA A 103 23.02 13.21 -0.74
N ALA A 104 23.67 12.09 -1.01
CA ALA A 104 23.03 10.92 -1.61
C ALA A 104 21.95 10.31 -0.69
N ARG A 105 22.26 10.14 0.61
CA ARG A 105 21.30 9.66 1.61
C ARG A 105 20.12 10.61 1.77
N GLU A 106 20.36 11.91 1.76
CA GLU A 106 19.30 12.90 1.84
C GLU A 106 18.38 12.85 0.61
N ARG A 107 18.96 12.73 -0.60
CA ARG A 107 18.19 12.55 -1.84
C ARG A 107 17.35 11.28 -1.80
N GLU A 108 17.93 10.17 -1.34
CA GLU A 108 17.20 8.90 -1.19
C GLU A 108 16.05 9.02 -0.17
N ALA A 109 16.30 9.67 0.97
CA ALA A 109 15.27 9.90 1.98
C ALA A 109 14.12 10.76 1.44
N ARG A 110 14.43 11.84 0.71
CA ARG A 110 13.43 12.70 0.05
C ARG A 110 12.64 11.92 -0.99
N ALA A 111 13.30 11.13 -1.84
CA ALA A 111 12.63 10.30 -2.84
C ALA A 111 11.71 9.26 -2.20
N LEU A 112 12.13 8.65 -1.07
CA LEU A 112 11.29 7.71 -0.33
C LEU A 112 10.08 8.41 0.29
N GLN A 113 10.25 9.63 0.81
CA GLN A 113 9.13 10.41 1.34
C GLN A 113 8.13 10.76 0.24
N GLU A 114 8.60 11.29 -0.89
CA GLU A 114 7.75 11.60 -2.05
C GLU A 114 7.00 10.36 -2.56
N ALA A 115 7.67 9.20 -2.60
CA ALA A 115 7.03 7.95 -3.00
C ALA A 115 5.94 7.50 -2.00
N ARG A 116 6.15 7.72 -0.70
CA ARG A 116 5.14 7.42 0.33
C ARG A 116 3.93 8.35 0.20
N GLU A 117 4.15 9.64 0.05
CA GLU A 117 3.09 10.64 -0.14
C GLU A 117 2.29 10.35 -1.43
N ALA A 118 2.97 9.98 -2.52
CA ALA A 118 2.31 9.58 -3.75
C ALA A 118 1.46 8.31 -3.57
N ALA A 119 1.97 7.30 -2.85
CA ALA A 119 1.23 6.07 -2.56
C ALA A 119 0.01 6.32 -1.66
N GLU A 120 0.12 7.20 -0.67
CA GLU A 120 -0.98 7.62 0.19
C GLU A 120 -2.06 8.36 -0.61
N ALA A 121 -1.65 9.33 -1.43
CA ALA A 121 -2.58 10.05 -2.31
C ALA A 121 -3.29 9.12 -3.31
N GLU A 122 -2.60 8.11 -3.84
CA GLU A 122 -3.23 7.09 -4.69
C GLU A 122 -4.22 6.23 -3.91
N ALA A 123 -3.88 5.83 -2.69
CA ALA A 123 -4.78 5.06 -1.83
C ALA A 123 -6.06 5.85 -1.49
N GLU A 124 -5.93 7.14 -1.17
CA GLU A 124 -7.08 8.03 -0.92
C GLU A 124 -7.99 8.16 -2.14
N ARG A 125 -7.41 8.32 -3.34
CA ARG A 125 -8.19 8.36 -4.59
C ARG A 125 -8.97 7.07 -4.81
N ARG A 126 -8.33 5.92 -4.60
CA ARG A 126 -9.00 4.62 -4.75
C ARG A 126 -10.15 4.45 -3.75
N ILE A 127 -10.01 4.97 -2.54
CA ILE A 127 -11.08 4.96 -1.55
C ILE A 127 -12.23 5.85 -2.01
N ALA A 128 -11.95 7.08 -2.45
CA ALA A 128 -12.96 8.01 -2.96
C ALA A 128 -13.73 7.42 -4.16
N ASP A 129 -13.03 6.83 -5.13
CA ASP A 129 -13.64 6.18 -6.29
C ASP A 129 -14.53 4.99 -5.87
N ALA A 130 -14.11 4.22 -4.86
CA ALA A 130 -14.89 3.11 -4.33
C ALA A 130 -16.15 3.58 -3.60
N GLU A 131 -16.07 4.67 -2.84
CA GLU A 131 -17.22 5.29 -2.19
C GLU A 131 -18.22 5.87 -3.21
N GLU A 132 -17.74 6.50 -4.28
CA GLU A 132 -18.59 6.99 -5.36
C GLU A 132 -19.34 5.83 -6.03
N GLN A 133 -18.63 4.76 -6.40
CA GLN A 133 -19.26 3.57 -6.98
C GLN A 133 -20.27 2.92 -6.02
N ALA A 134 -20.01 2.91 -4.72
CA ALA A 134 -20.96 2.39 -3.74
C ALA A 134 -22.24 3.23 -3.72
N ARG A 135 -22.11 4.57 -3.69
CA ARG A 135 -23.26 5.49 -3.74
C ARG A 135 -24.05 5.35 -5.03
N GLU A 136 -23.39 5.17 -6.18
CA GLU A 136 -24.08 4.94 -7.45
C GLU A 136 -24.88 3.65 -7.45
N ARG A 137 -24.32 2.57 -6.88
CA ARG A 137 -25.03 1.28 -6.76
C ARG A 137 -26.24 1.40 -5.84
N GLU A 138 -26.11 2.08 -4.71
CA GLU A 138 -27.23 2.34 -3.80
C GLU A 138 -28.33 3.15 -4.48
N GLN A 139 -27.98 4.18 -5.26
CA GLN A 139 -28.95 4.96 -6.02
C GLN A 139 -29.67 4.12 -7.09
N GLN A 140 -28.92 3.30 -7.84
CA GLN A 140 -29.52 2.39 -8.83
C GLN A 140 -30.43 1.35 -8.18
N GLU A 141 -30.05 0.82 -7.02
CA GLU A 141 -30.90 -0.11 -6.27
C GLU A 141 -32.17 0.57 -5.78
N ALA A 142 -32.07 1.78 -5.22
CA ALA A 142 -33.23 2.55 -4.80
C ALA A 142 -34.16 2.90 -5.98
N GLU A 143 -33.61 3.22 -7.15
CA GLU A 143 -34.41 3.44 -8.35
C GLU A 143 -35.15 2.17 -8.80
N ARG A 144 -34.47 1.02 -8.81
CA ARG A 144 -35.11 -0.27 -9.14
C ARG A 144 -36.21 -0.64 -8.15
N GLN A 145 -36.01 -0.38 -6.85
CA GLN A 145 -37.05 -0.60 -5.84
C GLN A 145 -38.28 0.27 -6.11
N ARG A 146 -38.09 1.56 -6.40
CA ARG A 146 -39.20 2.46 -6.76
C ARG A 146 -39.93 2.03 -8.03
N GLN A 147 -39.20 1.56 -9.04
CA GLN A 147 -39.80 1.03 -10.26
C GLN A 147 -40.66 -0.21 -9.96
N ALA A 148 -40.14 -1.14 -9.16
CA ALA A 148 -40.90 -2.33 -8.75
C ALA A 148 -42.14 -1.98 -7.91
N GLU A 149 -42.05 -1.01 -7.01
CA GLU A 149 -43.20 -0.51 -6.23
C GLU A 149 -44.28 0.10 -7.15
N ALA A 150 -43.87 0.91 -8.13
CA ALA A 150 -44.79 1.51 -9.10
C ALA A 150 -45.46 0.45 -10.00
N GLU A 151 -44.73 -0.57 -10.43
CA GLU A 151 -45.28 -1.70 -11.18
C GLU A 151 -46.30 -2.48 -10.36
N ALA A 152 -46.02 -2.76 -9.08
CA ALA A 152 -46.95 -3.43 -8.18
C ALA A 152 -48.21 -2.61 -7.91
N GLU A 153 -48.09 -1.29 -7.74
CA GLU A 153 -49.25 -0.39 -7.60
C GLU A 153 -50.13 -0.40 -8.85
N ALA A 154 -49.52 -0.33 -10.04
CA ALA A 154 -50.24 -0.39 -11.30
C ALA A 154 -50.93 -1.74 -11.52
N GLU A 155 -50.31 -2.86 -11.11
CA GLU A 155 -50.93 -4.17 -11.15
C GLU A 155 -52.15 -4.25 -10.21
N ALA A 156 -52.01 -3.75 -8.97
CA ALA A 156 -53.10 -3.71 -8.01
C ALA A 156 -54.27 -2.84 -8.50
N GLU A 157 -54.00 -1.71 -9.17
CA GLU A 157 -55.03 -0.88 -9.77
C GLU A 157 -55.80 -1.65 -10.87
N ARG A 158 -55.08 -2.35 -11.76
CA ARG A 158 -55.71 -3.17 -12.81
C ARG A 158 -56.58 -4.27 -12.24
N GLN A 159 -56.13 -4.94 -11.17
CA GLN A 159 -56.93 -5.97 -10.49
C GLN A 159 -58.23 -5.38 -9.94
N ARG A 160 -58.18 -4.22 -9.26
CA ARG A 160 -59.40 -3.53 -8.77
C ARG A 160 -60.34 -3.11 -9.90
N GLN A 161 -59.81 -2.63 -11.02
CA GLN A 161 -60.61 -2.28 -12.19
C GLN A 161 -61.32 -3.50 -12.76
N ALA A 162 -60.63 -4.65 -12.87
CA ALA A 162 -61.22 -5.90 -13.33
C ALA A 162 -62.29 -6.44 -12.37
N GLU A 163 -62.06 -6.35 -11.06
CA GLU A 163 -63.06 -6.72 -10.05
C GLU A 163 -64.33 -5.86 -10.15
N ALA A 164 -64.17 -4.55 -10.30
CA ALA A 164 -65.29 -3.62 -10.47
C ALA A 164 -66.06 -3.87 -11.78
N GLU A 165 -65.38 -4.21 -12.87
CA GLU A 165 -66.02 -4.59 -14.13
C GLU A 165 -66.83 -5.89 -13.96
N ALA A 166 -66.25 -6.91 -13.32
CA ALA A 166 -66.94 -8.16 -13.05
C ALA A 166 -68.17 -7.97 -12.15
N GLU A 167 -68.10 -7.09 -11.15
CA GLU A 167 -69.25 -6.75 -10.31
C GLU A 167 -70.37 -6.10 -11.13
N ARG A 168 -70.05 -5.14 -12.00
CA ARG A 168 -71.04 -4.52 -12.89
C ARG A 168 -71.69 -5.52 -13.84
N GLN A 169 -70.91 -6.46 -14.38
CA GLN A 169 -71.44 -7.52 -15.23
C GLN A 169 -72.46 -8.39 -14.46
N ARG A 170 -72.14 -8.79 -13.23
CA ARG A 170 -73.08 -9.56 -12.37
C ARG A 170 -74.34 -8.78 -12.03
N GLN A 171 -74.21 -7.47 -11.74
CA GLN A 171 -75.38 -6.62 -11.49
C GLN A 171 -76.28 -6.54 -12.73
N ALA A 172 -75.72 -6.35 -13.92
CA ALA A 172 -76.47 -6.34 -15.17
C ALA A 172 -77.14 -7.70 -15.47
N GLU A 173 -76.47 -8.81 -15.21
CA GLU A 173 -77.05 -10.15 -15.34
C GLU A 173 -78.25 -10.34 -14.40
N ALA A 174 -78.13 -9.92 -13.14
CA ALA A 174 -79.21 -10.00 -12.15
C ALA A 174 -80.41 -9.11 -12.52
N GLU A 175 -80.16 -7.90 -13.04
CA GLU A 175 -81.21 -7.01 -13.54
C GLU A 175 -81.96 -7.62 -14.73
N ALA A 176 -81.23 -8.23 -15.67
CA ALA A 176 -81.83 -8.90 -16.82
C ALA A 176 -82.64 -10.14 -16.42
N GLU A 177 -82.17 -10.91 -15.42
CA GLU A 177 -82.93 -12.04 -14.88
C GLU A 177 -84.23 -11.57 -14.21
N ALA A 178 -84.17 -10.51 -13.40
CA ALA A 178 -85.35 -9.93 -12.76
C ALA A 178 -86.36 -9.40 -13.80
N GLU A 179 -85.90 -8.79 -14.89
CA GLU A 179 -86.77 -8.35 -15.99
C GLU A 179 -87.49 -9.53 -16.64
N ARG A 180 -86.77 -10.62 -16.93
CA ARG A 180 -87.37 -11.85 -17.49
C ARG A 180 -88.41 -12.47 -16.56
N GLN A 181 -88.15 -12.49 -15.25
CA GLN A 181 -89.12 -12.98 -14.27
C GLN A 181 -90.41 -12.15 -14.29
N ARG A 182 -90.31 -10.81 -14.32
CA ARG A 182 -91.49 -9.93 -14.43
C ARG A 182 -92.26 -10.11 -15.74
N GLN A 183 -91.55 -10.31 -16.85
CA GLN A 183 -92.18 -10.60 -18.13
C GLN A 183 -92.98 -11.92 -18.07
N ALA A 184 -92.40 -12.97 -17.50
CA ALA A 184 -93.08 -14.26 -17.32
C ALA A 184 -94.30 -14.16 -16.38
N GLU A 185 -94.20 -13.39 -15.28
CA GLU A 185 -95.33 -13.14 -14.39
C GLU A 185 -96.48 -12.42 -15.10
N ALA A 186 -96.17 -11.39 -15.90
CA ALA A 186 -97.17 -10.67 -16.69
C ALA A 186 -97.83 -11.54 -17.77
N GLU A 187 -97.06 -12.40 -18.44
CA GLU A 187 -97.59 -13.38 -19.40
C GLU A 187 -98.55 -14.36 -18.72
N ALA A 188 -98.19 -14.88 -17.55
CA ALA A 188 -99.04 -15.79 -16.77
C ALA A 188 -100.31 -15.11 -16.26
N GLU A 189 -100.24 -13.84 -15.84
CA GLU A 189 -101.41 -13.06 -15.45
C GLU A 189 -102.36 -12.86 -16.65
N ALA A 190 -101.83 -12.48 -17.81
CA ALA A 190 -102.62 -12.33 -19.03
C ALA A 190 -103.29 -13.63 -19.47
N GLU A 191 -102.61 -14.78 -19.33
CA GLU A 191 -103.19 -16.09 -19.60
C GLU A 191 -104.38 -16.38 -18.66
N ARG A 192 -104.24 -16.13 -17.37
CA ARG A 192 -105.34 -16.29 -16.39
C ARG A 192 -106.53 -15.40 -16.69
N GLN A 193 -106.29 -14.14 -17.09
CA GLN A 193 -107.37 -13.24 -17.49
C GLN A 193 -108.14 -13.78 -18.69
N ARG A 194 -107.44 -14.28 -19.73
CA ARG A 194 -108.09 -14.90 -20.90
C ARG A 194 -108.88 -16.16 -20.54
N GLN A 195 -108.35 -17.00 -19.64
CA GLN A 195 -109.07 -18.18 -19.16
C GLN A 195 -110.37 -17.79 -18.43
N ALA A 196 -110.31 -16.78 -17.55
CA ALA A 196 -111.49 -16.28 -16.85
C ALA A 196 -112.53 -15.65 -17.79
N GLU A 197 -112.08 -14.89 -18.81
CA GLU A 197 -112.97 -14.35 -19.86
C GLU A 197 -113.68 -15.47 -20.64
N ALA A 198 -112.95 -16.52 -21.02
CA ALA A 198 -113.52 -17.66 -21.72
C ALA A 198 -114.52 -18.45 -20.84
N GLU A 199 -114.23 -18.63 -19.56
CA GLU A 199 -115.15 -19.26 -18.60
C GLU A 199 -116.44 -18.44 -18.44
N ALA A 200 -116.33 -17.11 -18.31
CA ALA A 200 -117.48 -16.22 -18.22
C ALA A 200 -118.32 -16.21 -19.52
N GLU A 201 -117.69 -16.26 -20.68
CA GLU A 201 -118.38 -16.39 -21.96
C GLU A 201 -119.14 -17.72 -22.05
N ALA A 202 -118.51 -18.83 -21.66
CA ALA A 202 -119.15 -20.14 -21.63
C ALA A 202 -120.34 -20.19 -20.65
N GLU A 203 -120.24 -19.54 -19.49
CA GLU A 203 -121.35 -19.43 -18.54
C GLU A 203 -122.53 -18.66 -19.14
N ARG A 204 -122.28 -17.52 -19.81
CA ARG A 204 -123.32 -16.75 -20.50
C ARG A 204 -124.00 -17.54 -21.61
N GLN A 205 -123.24 -18.32 -22.38
CA GLN A 205 -123.80 -19.21 -23.41
C GLN A 205 -124.75 -20.25 -22.79
N ARG A 206 -124.35 -20.89 -21.69
CA ARG A 206 -125.22 -21.85 -20.97
C ARG A 206 -126.47 -21.20 -20.40
N GLN A 207 -126.36 -19.98 -19.87
CA GLN A 207 -127.53 -19.24 -19.38
C GLN A 207 -128.50 -18.91 -20.53
N ALA A 208 -127.99 -18.47 -21.68
CA ALA A 208 -128.81 -18.20 -22.86
C ALA A 208 -129.48 -19.47 -23.43
N GLU A 209 -128.78 -20.60 -23.44
CA GLU A 209 -129.36 -21.90 -23.83
C GLU A 209 -130.47 -22.32 -22.86
N ALA A 210 -130.26 -22.19 -21.55
CA ALA A 210 -131.28 -22.51 -20.54
C ALA A 210 -132.51 -21.61 -20.63
N GLU A 211 -132.35 -20.33 -20.95
CA GLU A 211 -133.48 -19.41 -21.20
C GLU A 211 -134.23 -19.74 -22.50
N ALA A 212 -133.56 -20.28 -23.52
CA ALA A 212 -134.19 -20.67 -24.78
C ALA A 212 -135.01 -21.98 -24.69
N GLU A 213 -134.71 -22.85 -23.71
CA GLU A 213 -135.43 -24.10 -23.46
C GLU A 213 -136.62 -23.96 -22.48
N ALA A 214 -136.81 -22.80 -21.85
CA ALA A 214 -137.90 -22.48 -20.92
C ALA A 214 -139.12 -21.83 -21.60
#